data_AF-A0A7Y7V6W5-F1
#
_entry.id   AF-A0A7Y7V6W5-F1
#
_cell.length_a   1.000
_cell.length_b   1.000
_cell.length_c   1.000
_cell.angle_alpha   90.00
_cell.angle_beta   90.00
_cell.angle_gamma   90.00
#
_symmetry.space_group_name_H-M   'P 1'
#
loop_
_entity.id
_entity.type
_entity.pdbx_description
1 polymer ?
#
loop_
_entity_poly.entity_id
_entity_poly.type
_entity_poly.pdbx_seq_one_letter_code
_entity_poly.pdbx_strand_id
1 'polypeptide(L)'
;MNTHFSCVGCGKCCSDHHVPLTLEEARSWAADGGNVIVLVEGFLGTGMGLPVQQREHAERRSVVVPSGNTEAFVAITFAAYNAGRCRNLDEDNRCGIYERRPLVCRIYPMEINPHIPLNPAAKDCPPESWEQGPALIVGGELMDAELAELIRRSRQADRDDVQTKEAVCALLGIRTTALKGDGFTAYLPDMAAFAQAIELAIEQPSVANEWVFHVSGMDIAEQVLDAGAQIATEVPANYAFISLRAA
;
A
#
# COMPACT_ATOMS: atom_id res chain seq x y z
N MET A 1 -12.34 -0.13 25.77
CA MET A 1 -13.33 0.68 25.02
C MET A 1 -14.12 -0.27 24.14
N ASN A 2 -15.46 -0.17 24.13
CA ASN A 2 -16.29 -0.99 23.26
C ASN A 2 -16.61 -0.19 22.00
N THR A 3 -16.47 -0.80 20.83
CA THR A 3 -16.69 -0.15 19.53
C THR A 3 -17.67 -0.99 18.72
N HIS A 4 -18.69 -0.35 18.15
CA HIS A 4 -19.58 -0.96 17.16
C HIS A 4 -19.22 -0.40 15.78
N PHE A 5 -19.53 -1.16 14.73
CA PHE A 5 -19.40 -0.63 13.38
C PHE A 5 -20.37 -1.28 12.40
N SER A 6 -20.93 -0.46 11.51
CA SER A 6 -21.63 -0.89 10.30
C SER A 6 -21.45 0.14 9.19
N CYS A 7 -21.10 -0.32 7.98
CA CYS A 7 -21.07 0.57 6.82
C CYS A 7 -22.50 1.00 6.44
N VAL A 8 -22.75 2.31 6.44
CA VAL A 8 -24.05 2.92 6.10
C VAL A 8 -24.19 3.30 4.62
N GLY A 9 -23.23 2.93 3.77
CA GLY A 9 -23.26 3.29 2.34
C GLY A 9 -23.05 4.78 2.08
N CYS A 10 -22.26 5.48 2.89
CA CYS A 10 -22.03 6.92 2.70
C CYS A 10 -21.08 7.27 1.53
N GLY A 11 -20.38 6.29 0.96
CA GLY A 11 -19.44 6.47 -0.16
C GLY A 11 -18.11 7.16 0.17
N LYS A 12 -17.93 7.71 1.37
CA LYS A 12 -16.74 8.51 1.74
C LYS A 12 -15.43 7.72 1.68
N CYS A 13 -15.34 6.59 2.37
CA CYS A 13 -14.15 5.72 2.33
C CYS A 13 -13.94 5.01 0.98
N CYS A 14 -14.89 5.16 0.05
CA CYS A 14 -14.84 4.59 -1.30
C CYS A 14 -14.60 5.67 -2.37
N SER A 15 -14.32 6.90 -1.99
CA SER A 15 -14.05 8.01 -2.92
C SER A 15 -12.71 8.65 -2.59
N ASP A 16 -11.92 8.97 -3.61
CA ASP A 16 -10.60 9.63 -3.48
C ASP A 16 -9.57 8.85 -2.63
N HIS A 17 -9.81 7.56 -2.42
CA HIS A 17 -8.93 6.66 -1.68
C HIS A 17 -8.30 5.63 -2.60
N HIS A 18 -6.97 5.54 -2.52
CA HIS A 18 -6.24 4.41 -3.05
C HIS A 18 -6.53 3.18 -2.20
N VAL A 19 -6.96 2.09 -2.84
CA VAL A 19 -7.32 0.85 -2.16
C VAL A 19 -6.19 -0.16 -2.39
N PRO A 20 -5.33 -0.46 -1.40
CA PRO A 20 -4.30 -1.49 -1.55
C PRO A 20 -4.89 -2.82 -2.02
N LEU A 21 -4.21 -3.41 -3.01
CA LEU A 21 -4.58 -4.65 -3.65
C LEU A 21 -3.49 -5.71 -3.40
N THR A 22 -3.92 -6.95 -3.20
CA THR A 22 -3.04 -8.10 -3.41
C THR A 22 -2.64 -8.18 -4.89
N LEU A 23 -1.65 -9.02 -5.22
CA LEU A 23 -1.25 -9.24 -6.61
C LEU A 23 -2.44 -9.74 -7.46
N GLU A 24 -3.17 -10.74 -6.96
CA GLU A 24 -4.33 -11.30 -7.65
C GLU A 24 -5.49 -10.29 -7.77
N GLU A 25 -5.70 -9.46 -6.75
CA GLU A 25 -6.67 -8.37 -6.81
C GLU A 25 -6.27 -7.30 -7.82
N ALA A 26 -4.99 -6.94 -7.91
CA ALA A 26 -4.48 -5.99 -8.88
C ALA A 26 -4.64 -6.51 -10.32
N ARG A 27 -4.36 -7.79 -10.53
CA ARG A 27 -4.59 -8.50 -11.79
C ARG A 27 -6.06 -8.45 -12.21
N SER A 28 -6.95 -8.86 -11.31
CA SER A 28 -8.40 -8.83 -11.54
C SER A 28 -8.92 -7.41 -11.76
N TRP A 29 -8.42 -6.43 -11.00
CA TRP A 29 -8.82 -5.03 -11.11
C TRP A 29 -8.46 -4.44 -12.47
N ALA A 30 -7.24 -4.71 -12.96
CA ALA A 30 -6.79 -4.31 -14.29
C ALA A 30 -7.62 -5.00 -15.39
N ALA A 31 -7.89 -6.31 -15.26
CA ALA A 31 -8.71 -7.06 -16.21
C ALA A 31 -10.16 -6.53 -16.29
N ASP A 32 -10.70 -6.08 -15.15
CA ASP A 32 -12.03 -5.46 -15.09
C ASP A 32 -12.04 -4.01 -15.65
N GLY A 33 -10.92 -3.49 -16.14
CA GLY A 33 -10.78 -2.14 -16.72
C GLY A 33 -10.51 -1.03 -15.70
N GLY A 34 -10.06 -1.38 -14.50
CA GLY A 34 -9.63 -0.43 -13.48
C GLY A 34 -8.17 -0.02 -13.63
N ASN A 35 -7.84 1.19 -13.19
CA ASN A 35 -6.45 1.65 -13.14
C ASN A 35 -5.80 1.25 -11.81
N VAL A 36 -4.51 0.90 -11.86
CA VAL A 36 -3.68 0.60 -10.69
C VAL A 36 -2.58 1.64 -10.58
N ILE A 37 -2.42 2.22 -9.40
CA ILE A 37 -1.28 3.06 -9.02
C ILE A 37 -0.27 2.21 -8.23
N VAL A 38 1.01 2.39 -8.51
CA VAL A 38 2.11 1.75 -7.78
C VAL A 38 2.73 2.80 -6.85
N LEU A 39 2.61 2.56 -5.55
CA LEU A 39 3.19 3.39 -4.51
C LEU A 39 4.41 2.67 -3.93
N VAL A 40 5.56 3.34 -3.92
CA VAL A 40 6.82 2.76 -3.42
C VAL A 40 7.49 3.66 -2.38
N GLU A 41 7.80 3.05 -1.25
CA GLU A 41 8.60 3.59 -0.15
C GLU A 41 9.63 2.53 0.29
N GLY A 42 10.74 2.98 0.87
CA GLY A 42 11.80 2.08 1.29
C GLY A 42 12.61 2.66 2.44
N PHE A 43 13.37 1.80 3.12
CA PHE A 43 14.20 2.17 4.26
C PHE A 43 15.53 1.41 4.20
N LEU A 44 16.52 1.89 4.95
CA LEU A 44 17.85 1.29 4.99
C LEU A 44 18.01 0.39 6.22
N GLY A 45 18.91 -0.60 6.13
CA GLY A 45 19.18 -1.55 7.23
C GLY A 45 19.65 -0.89 8.54
N THR A 46 20.16 0.34 8.46
CA THR A 46 20.49 1.22 9.60
C THR A 46 19.26 1.61 10.43
N GLY A 47 18.05 1.41 9.92
CA GLY A 47 16.79 1.83 10.53
C GLY A 47 16.36 3.26 10.13
N MET A 48 17.11 3.90 9.23
CA MET A 48 16.75 5.22 8.70
C MET A 48 15.38 5.16 8.00
N GLY A 49 14.46 6.03 8.43
CA GLY A 49 13.09 6.08 7.91
C GLY A 49 12.07 5.21 8.64
N LEU A 50 12.41 4.57 9.78
CA LEU A 50 11.50 3.62 10.42
C LEU A 50 11.55 3.63 11.97
N PRO A 51 10.41 3.87 12.66
CA PRO A 51 10.32 3.65 14.10
C PRO A 51 10.64 2.20 14.46
N VAL A 52 11.45 1.97 15.49
CA VAL A 52 11.93 0.63 15.89
C VAL A 52 10.80 -0.38 16.06
N GLN A 53 9.67 0.04 16.64
CA GLN A 53 8.51 -0.83 16.89
C GLN A 53 7.84 -1.34 15.60
N GLN A 54 8.00 -0.64 14.47
CA GLN A 54 7.42 -1.02 13.19
C GLN A 54 8.39 -1.83 12.31
N ARG A 55 9.63 -2.04 12.77
CA ARG A 55 10.70 -2.64 11.97
C ARG A 55 10.36 -4.03 11.46
N GLU A 56 10.00 -4.93 12.36
CA GLU A 56 9.67 -6.32 11.99
C GLU A 56 8.51 -6.37 10.98
N HIS A 57 7.47 -5.56 11.19
CA HIS A 57 6.33 -5.51 10.29
C HIS A 57 6.72 -5.01 8.89
N ALA A 58 7.51 -3.94 8.83
CA ALA A 58 7.94 -3.34 7.57
C ALA A 58 8.91 -4.25 6.80
N GLU A 59 9.90 -4.84 7.47
CA GLU A 59 10.86 -5.77 6.84
C GLU A 59 10.14 -6.97 6.21
N ARG A 60 9.15 -7.54 6.90
CA ARG A 60 8.41 -8.71 6.40
C ARG A 60 7.63 -8.45 5.11
N ARG A 61 7.21 -7.21 4.86
CA ARG A 61 6.45 -6.81 3.66
C ARG A 61 7.31 -6.10 2.61
N SER A 62 8.63 -6.15 2.77
CA SER A 62 9.59 -5.49 1.89
C SER A 62 10.46 -6.51 1.18
N VAL A 63 10.89 -6.16 -0.02
CA VAL A 63 11.95 -6.87 -0.75
C VAL A 63 13.29 -6.22 -0.41
N VAL A 64 14.33 -7.04 -0.23
CA VAL A 64 15.71 -6.56 -0.06
C VAL A 64 16.31 -6.37 -1.45
N VAL A 65 16.80 -5.16 -1.72
CA VAL A 65 17.30 -4.77 -3.04
C VAL A 65 18.64 -4.02 -2.92
N PRO A 66 19.55 -4.14 -3.89
CA PRO A 66 20.77 -3.34 -3.90
C PRO A 66 20.47 -1.85 -4.11
N SER A 67 21.25 -0.98 -3.45
CA SER A 67 21.28 0.46 -3.69
C SER A 67 22.69 1.00 -3.42
N GLY A 68 23.46 1.29 -4.47
CA GLY A 68 24.84 1.73 -4.29
C GLY A 68 25.71 0.71 -3.58
N ASN A 69 26.23 1.10 -2.42
CA ASN A 69 27.13 0.28 -1.60
C ASN A 69 26.41 -0.40 -0.42
N THR A 70 25.07 -0.37 -0.40
CA THR A 70 24.25 -0.94 0.68
C THR A 70 23.01 -1.65 0.13
N GLU A 71 22.20 -2.19 1.03
CA GLU A 71 20.90 -2.77 0.73
C GLU A 71 19.77 -1.87 1.26
N ALA A 72 18.69 -1.80 0.50
CA ALA A 72 17.45 -1.17 0.87
C ALA A 72 16.33 -2.21 1.04
N PHE A 73 15.39 -1.91 1.92
CA PHE A 73 14.14 -2.64 2.08
C PHE A 73 13.06 -1.83 1.40
N VAL A 74 12.48 -2.34 0.31
CA VAL A 74 11.50 -1.62 -0.50
C VAL A 74 10.12 -2.27 -0.35
N ALA A 75 9.14 -1.48 0.06
CA ALA A 75 7.74 -1.87 0.15
C ALA A 75 6.97 -1.34 -1.07
N ILE A 76 6.35 -2.25 -1.82
CA ILE A 76 5.62 -1.95 -3.06
C ILE A 76 4.14 -2.17 -2.83
N THR A 77 3.35 -1.12 -2.99
CA THR A 77 1.89 -1.17 -2.87
C THR A 77 1.25 -0.95 -4.22
N PHE A 78 0.61 -1.99 -4.76
CA PHE A 78 -0.36 -1.83 -5.83
C PHE A 78 -1.67 -1.40 -5.20
N ALA A 79 -2.26 -0.32 -5.69
CA ALA A 79 -3.54 0.14 -5.20
C ALA A 79 -4.47 0.49 -6.36
N ALA A 80 -5.77 0.25 -6.18
CA ALA A 80 -6.76 0.78 -7.11
C ALA A 80 -6.66 2.31 -7.13
N TYR A 81 -6.48 2.86 -8.32
CA TYR A 81 -6.46 4.30 -8.53
C TYR A 81 -7.90 4.82 -8.68
N ASN A 82 -8.45 5.37 -7.59
CA ASN A 82 -9.79 5.96 -7.57
C ASN A 82 -9.69 7.48 -7.40
N ALA A 83 -9.47 8.20 -8.50
CA ALA A 83 -9.70 9.65 -8.52
C ALA A 83 -11.22 9.90 -8.58
N GLY A 84 -11.80 10.32 -7.46
CA GLY A 84 -13.25 10.41 -7.26
C GLY A 84 -13.88 9.10 -6.79
N ARG A 85 -15.16 8.90 -7.14
CA ARG A 85 -15.96 7.75 -6.70
C ARG A 85 -15.41 6.44 -7.24
N CYS A 86 -15.26 5.43 -6.39
CA CYS A 86 -14.90 4.08 -6.82
C CYS A 86 -15.89 3.57 -7.87
N ARG A 87 -15.35 3.03 -8.97
CA ARG A 87 -16.10 2.52 -10.13
C ARG A 87 -17.11 1.41 -9.82
N ASN A 88 -16.93 0.75 -8.67
CA ASN A 88 -17.80 -0.34 -8.25
C ASN A 88 -18.92 0.14 -7.31
N LEU A 89 -19.11 1.44 -7.12
CA LEU A 89 -20.27 1.95 -6.38
C LEU A 89 -21.49 2.04 -7.31
N ASP A 90 -22.64 1.62 -6.80
CA ASP A 90 -23.93 1.88 -7.43
C ASP A 90 -24.42 3.32 -7.17
N GLU A 91 -25.65 3.61 -7.59
CA GLU A 91 -26.29 4.92 -7.41
C GLU A 91 -26.53 5.26 -5.93
N ASP A 92 -26.70 4.23 -5.09
CA ASP A 92 -26.89 4.34 -3.63
C ASP A 92 -25.57 4.35 -2.84
N ASN A 93 -24.42 4.42 -3.52
CA ASN A 93 -23.07 4.28 -2.94
C ASN A 93 -22.83 2.96 -2.20
N ARG A 94 -23.54 1.89 -2.59
CA ARG A 94 -23.24 0.52 -2.19
C ARG A 94 -22.31 -0.13 -3.20
N CYS A 95 -21.46 -1.04 -2.74
CA CYS A 95 -20.50 -1.69 -3.62
C CYS A 95 -21.19 -2.79 -4.44
N GLY A 96 -21.06 -2.81 -5.76
CA GLY A 96 -21.59 -3.86 -6.63
C GLY A 96 -20.79 -5.17 -6.59
N ILE A 97 -19.62 -5.20 -5.94
CA ILE A 97 -18.72 -6.37 -5.95
C ILE A 97 -18.46 -6.96 -4.55
N TYR A 98 -19.45 -6.99 -3.64
CA TYR A 98 -19.28 -7.47 -2.25
C TYR A 98 -18.44 -8.74 -2.11
N GLU A 99 -18.70 -9.76 -2.94
CA GLU A 99 -17.99 -11.05 -2.91
C GLU A 99 -16.54 -10.98 -3.39
N ARG A 100 -16.22 -10.02 -4.26
CA ARG A 100 -14.91 -9.80 -4.88
C ARG A 100 -14.21 -8.53 -4.38
N ARG A 101 -14.71 -7.89 -3.30
CA ARG A 101 -14.09 -6.70 -2.71
C ARG A 101 -12.60 -6.97 -2.43
N PRO A 102 -11.71 -5.98 -2.63
CA PRO A 102 -10.35 -6.11 -2.15
C PRO A 102 -10.30 -6.40 -0.65
N LEU A 103 -9.31 -7.17 -0.19
CA LEU A 103 -9.20 -7.57 1.22
C LEU A 103 -9.22 -6.36 2.15
N VAL A 104 -8.54 -5.27 1.80
CA VAL A 104 -8.54 -4.03 2.59
C VAL A 104 -9.94 -3.43 2.75
N CYS A 105 -10.79 -3.53 1.72
CA CYS A 105 -12.19 -3.09 1.80
C CYS A 105 -13.06 -4.02 2.66
N ARG A 106 -12.71 -5.31 2.76
CA ARG A 106 -13.44 -6.27 3.61
C ARG A 106 -13.08 -6.13 5.08
N ILE A 107 -11.84 -5.76 5.39
CA ILE A 107 -11.40 -5.56 6.78
C ILE A 107 -11.77 -4.18 7.34
N TYR A 108 -12.17 -3.23 6.49
CA TYR A 108 -12.53 -1.88 6.92
C TYR A 108 -13.63 -1.93 8.00
N PRO A 109 -13.45 -1.25 9.15
CA PRO A 109 -12.56 -0.11 9.37
C PRO A 109 -11.21 -0.46 9.98
N MET A 110 -10.90 -1.75 10.17
CA MET A 110 -9.68 -2.21 10.82
C MET A 110 -8.42 -1.83 10.06
N GLU A 111 -7.30 -1.75 10.79
CA GLU A 111 -5.99 -1.45 10.24
C GLU A 111 -5.23 -2.70 9.82
N ILE A 112 -4.59 -2.65 8.64
CA ILE A 112 -3.66 -3.70 8.21
C ILE A 112 -2.43 -3.70 9.12
N ASN A 113 -1.87 -2.53 9.46
CA ASN A 113 -0.69 -2.46 10.30
C ASN A 113 -1.05 -2.82 11.75
N PRO A 114 -0.46 -3.89 12.34
CA PRO A 114 -0.78 -4.34 13.69
C PRO A 114 -0.40 -3.34 14.79
N HIS A 115 0.46 -2.36 14.49
CA HIS A 115 0.89 -1.34 15.45
C HIS A 115 0.01 -0.09 15.42
N ILE A 116 -0.96 0.01 14.49
CA ILE A 116 -1.89 1.12 14.42
C ILE A 116 -3.22 0.66 15.01
N PRO A 117 -3.63 1.19 16.19
CA PRO A 117 -4.93 0.86 16.74
C PRO A 117 -6.04 1.50 15.90
N LEU A 118 -7.21 0.85 15.87
CA LEU A 118 -8.40 1.46 15.29
C LEU A 118 -8.74 2.75 16.05
N ASN A 119 -8.77 3.87 15.33
CA ASN A 119 -9.26 5.14 15.84
C ASN A 119 -10.47 5.60 15.00
N PRO A 120 -11.71 5.50 15.52
CA PRO A 120 -12.90 5.96 14.81
C PRO A 120 -12.83 7.41 14.34
N ALA A 121 -12.19 8.30 15.09
CA ALA A 121 -12.08 9.71 14.75
C ALA A 121 -11.14 9.98 13.55
N ALA A 122 -10.29 9.02 13.19
CA ALA A 122 -9.40 9.09 12.03
C ALA A 122 -10.00 8.45 10.77
N LYS A 123 -11.27 8.04 10.82
CA LYS A 123 -11.98 7.40 9.70
C LYS A 123 -13.01 8.35 9.12
N ASP A 124 -13.22 8.30 7.81
CA ASP A 124 -14.16 9.17 7.12
C ASP A 124 -15.65 8.82 7.35
N CYS A 125 -15.92 7.66 7.95
CA CYS A 125 -17.27 7.19 8.21
C CYS A 125 -18.01 8.13 9.18
N PRO A 126 -19.28 8.46 8.90
CA PRO A 126 -20.04 9.36 9.75
C PRO A 126 -20.44 8.67 11.07
N PRO A 127 -20.85 9.44 12.10
CA PRO A 127 -21.14 8.92 13.44
C PRO A 127 -22.09 7.73 13.48
N GLU A 128 -23.10 7.71 12.60
CA GLU A 128 -24.10 6.64 12.53
C GLU A 128 -23.45 5.28 12.23
N SER A 129 -22.31 5.26 11.53
CA SER A 129 -21.56 4.01 11.28
C SER A 129 -20.99 3.39 12.55
N TRP A 130 -20.80 4.16 13.62
CA TRP A 130 -20.17 3.74 14.88
C TRP A 130 -21.19 3.48 16.00
N GLU A 131 -22.43 3.91 15.80
CA GLU A 131 -23.53 3.78 16.76
C GLU A 131 -24.38 2.53 16.54
N GLN A 132 -24.22 1.87 15.38
CA GLN A 132 -25.01 0.71 14.98
C GLN A 132 -24.14 -0.46 14.53
N GLY A 133 -24.78 -1.62 14.35
CA GLY A 133 -24.13 -2.85 13.92
C GLY A 133 -23.64 -3.73 15.06
N PRO A 134 -22.98 -4.85 14.74
CA PRO A 134 -22.41 -5.75 15.74
C PRO A 134 -21.29 -5.05 16.52
N ALA A 135 -21.04 -5.55 17.73
CA ALA A 135 -19.87 -5.15 18.50
C ALA A 135 -18.61 -5.60 17.75
N LEU A 136 -17.79 -4.65 17.32
CA LEU A 136 -16.54 -4.89 16.62
C LEU A 136 -15.42 -5.18 17.61
N ILE A 137 -15.26 -4.32 18.62
CA ILE A 137 -14.24 -4.46 19.66
C ILE A 137 -14.92 -4.43 21.03
N VAL A 138 -14.62 -5.39 21.90
CA VAL A 138 -15.07 -5.42 23.31
C VAL A 138 -13.87 -5.66 24.19
N GLY A 139 -13.66 -4.80 25.19
CA GLY A 139 -12.52 -4.96 26.10
C GLY A 139 -11.13 -4.84 25.43
N GLY A 140 -11.06 -4.32 24.20
CA GLY A 140 -9.82 -4.25 23.40
C GLY A 140 -9.61 -5.42 22.44
N GLU A 141 -10.47 -6.44 22.49
CA GLU A 141 -10.41 -7.62 21.63
C GLU A 141 -11.35 -7.50 20.43
N LEU A 142 -10.91 -7.96 19.26
CA LEU A 142 -11.75 -8.07 18.06
C LEU A 142 -12.72 -9.24 18.23
N MET A 143 -14.02 -8.98 18.09
CA MET A 143 -15.06 -9.98 18.35
C MET A 143 -15.33 -10.92 17.17
N ASP A 144 -15.10 -10.44 15.95
CA ASP A 144 -15.38 -11.18 14.73
C ASP A 144 -14.15 -12.00 14.29
N ALA A 145 -14.26 -13.32 14.41
CA ALA A 145 -13.21 -14.27 14.04
C ALA A 145 -12.97 -14.36 12.53
N GLU A 146 -14.00 -14.15 11.71
CA GLU A 146 -13.87 -14.12 10.25
C GLU A 146 -13.12 -12.86 9.82
N LEU A 147 -13.44 -11.72 10.44
CA LEU A 147 -12.70 -10.48 10.23
C LEU A 147 -11.24 -10.60 10.69
N ALA A 148 -10.98 -11.25 11.82
CA ALA A 148 -9.63 -11.56 12.27
C ALA A 148 -8.86 -12.37 11.22
N GLU A 149 -9.51 -13.36 10.60
CA GLU A 149 -8.92 -14.15 9.52
C GLU A 149 -8.60 -13.30 8.28
N LEU A 150 -9.52 -12.45 7.86
CA LEU A 150 -9.30 -11.55 6.72
C LEU A 150 -8.12 -10.60 6.95
N ILE A 151 -7.94 -10.08 8.17
CA ILE A 151 -6.78 -9.26 8.55
C ILE A 151 -5.49 -10.08 8.44
N ARG A 152 -5.47 -11.33 8.92
CA ARG A 152 -4.30 -12.21 8.79
C ARG A 152 -3.98 -12.48 7.32
N ARG A 153 -4.98 -12.78 6.50
CA ARG A 153 -4.84 -13.01 5.06
C ARG A 153 -4.31 -11.78 4.33
N SER A 154 -4.83 -10.59 4.63
CA SER A 154 -4.34 -9.33 4.04
C SER A 154 -2.86 -9.10 4.33
N ARG A 155 -2.46 -9.29 5.59
CA ARG A 155 -1.04 -9.18 6.00
C ARG A 155 -0.16 -10.26 5.38
N GLN A 156 -0.70 -11.46 5.17
CA GLN A 156 0.03 -12.56 4.54
C GLN A 156 0.24 -12.31 3.05
N ALA A 157 -0.78 -11.81 2.34
CA ALA A 157 -0.68 -11.45 0.94
C ALA A 157 0.41 -10.39 0.69
N ASP A 158 0.51 -9.36 1.56
CA ASP A 158 1.61 -8.38 1.46
C ASP A 158 3.00 -9.03 1.51
N ARG A 159 3.17 -10.15 2.22
CA ARG A 159 4.45 -10.88 2.30
C ARG A 159 4.66 -11.78 1.10
N ASP A 160 3.63 -12.51 0.70
CA ASP A 160 3.70 -13.48 -0.40
C ASP A 160 3.88 -12.77 -1.75
N ASP A 161 3.29 -11.59 -1.89
CA ASP A 161 3.26 -10.85 -3.16
C ASP A 161 4.51 -9.99 -3.41
N VAL A 162 5.28 -9.63 -2.38
CA VAL A 162 6.28 -8.54 -2.49
C VAL A 162 7.36 -8.81 -3.53
N GLN A 163 7.81 -10.06 -3.65
CA GLN A 163 8.83 -10.46 -4.63
C GLN A 163 8.28 -10.33 -6.06
N THR A 164 7.05 -10.81 -6.29
CA THR A 164 6.41 -10.69 -7.61
C THR A 164 6.09 -9.24 -7.95
N LYS A 165 5.70 -8.43 -6.96
CA LYS A 165 5.49 -6.97 -7.15
C LYS A 165 6.80 -6.26 -7.54
N GLU A 166 7.94 -6.68 -6.99
CA GLU A 166 9.26 -6.19 -7.41
C GLU A 166 9.57 -6.58 -8.86
N ALA A 167 9.33 -7.84 -9.23
CA ALA A 167 9.52 -8.30 -10.60
C ALA A 167 8.63 -7.55 -11.61
N VAL A 168 7.39 -7.24 -11.25
CA VAL A 168 6.52 -6.38 -12.06
C VAL A 168 7.09 -4.97 -12.17
N CYS A 169 7.56 -4.37 -11.08
CA CYS A 169 8.23 -3.07 -11.11
C CYS A 169 9.46 -3.08 -12.04
N ALA A 170 10.27 -4.14 -11.97
CA ALA A 170 11.42 -4.34 -12.84
C ALA A 170 11.05 -4.33 -14.33
N LEU A 171 10.02 -5.11 -14.71
CA LEU A 171 9.52 -5.18 -16.09
C LEU A 171 8.94 -3.84 -16.58
N LEU A 172 8.46 -3.00 -15.68
CA LEU A 172 7.91 -1.67 -15.98
C LEU A 172 8.96 -0.54 -15.90
N GLY A 173 10.22 -0.85 -15.55
CA GLY A 173 11.27 0.14 -15.34
C GLY A 173 11.08 1.02 -14.09
N ILE A 174 10.30 0.54 -13.12
CA ILE A 174 10.09 1.18 -11.82
C ILE A 174 11.24 0.76 -10.89
N ARG A 175 12.07 1.72 -10.50
CA ARG A 175 13.27 1.48 -9.66
C ARG A 175 13.60 2.61 -8.69
N THR A 176 12.73 3.61 -8.59
CA THR A 176 12.91 4.72 -7.64
C THR A 176 11.91 4.58 -6.52
N THR A 177 12.41 4.64 -5.29
CA THR A 177 11.61 4.59 -4.07
C THR A 177 11.70 5.92 -3.33
N ALA A 178 10.70 6.27 -2.54
CA ALA A 178 10.84 7.32 -1.53
C ALA A 178 11.50 6.76 -0.27
N LEU A 179 12.14 7.61 0.54
CA LEU A 179 12.50 7.21 1.90
C LEU A 179 11.23 7.14 2.77
N LYS A 180 11.06 6.03 3.49
CA LYS A 180 9.94 5.82 4.39
C LYS A 180 9.89 6.91 5.45
N GLY A 181 8.71 7.49 5.64
CA GLY A 181 8.49 8.66 6.51
C GLY A 181 8.82 10.01 5.86
N ASP A 182 9.51 10.04 4.72
CA ASP A 182 9.73 11.27 3.94
C ASP A 182 8.69 11.44 2.83
N GLY A 183 8.27 10.34 2.18
CA GLY A 183 7.31 10.41 1.08
C GLY A 183 6.91 9.06 0.49
N PHE A 184 6.21 9.13 -0.64
CA PHE A 184 5.97 8.02 -1.57
C PHE A 184 6.37 8.42 -2.98
N THR A 185 6.91 7.47 -3.74
CA THR A 185 6.92 7.58 -5.21
C THR A 185 5.66 6.94 -5.76
N ALA A 186 5.01 7.62 -6.69
CA ALA A 186 3.71 7.21 -7.23
C ALA A 186 3.80 7.10 -8.76
N TYR A 187 3.61 5.89 -9.26
CA TYR A 187 3.63 5.55 -10.68
C TYR A 187 2.24 5.17 -11.15
N LEU A 188 1.84 5.69 -12.31
CA LEU A 188 0.62 5.29 -13.00
C LEU A 188 1.02 4.60 -14.32
N PRO A 189 1.30 3.28 -14.31
CA PRO A 189 1.77 2.58 -15.48
C PRO A 189 0.67 2.48 -16.56
N ASP A 190 1.08 2.18 -17.79
CA ASP A 190 0.12 1.72 -18.82
C ASP A 190 -0.50 0.40 -18.38
N MET A 191 -1.84 0.28 -18.43
CA MET A 191 -2.54 -0.89 -17.90
C MET A 191 -2.33 -2.15 -18.74
N ALA A 192 -2.09 -2.02 -20.05
CA ALA A 192 -1.78 -3.17 -20.89
C ALA A 192 -0.35 -3.69 -20.60
N ALA A 193 0.61 -2.78 -20.40
CA ALA A 193 1.95 -3.14 -19.95
C ALA A 193 1.94 -3.74 -18.54
N PHE A 194 1.17 -3.16 -17.62
CA PHE A 194 1.03 -3.65 -16.24
C PHE A 194 0.46 -5.07 -16.19
N ALA A 195 -0.62 -5.34 -16.94
CA ALA A 195 -1.20 -6.68 -17.01
C ALA A 195 -0.21 -7.70 -17.60
N GLN A 196 0.49 -7.36 -18.67
CA GLN A 196 1.52 -8.23 -19.24
C GLN A 196 2.68 -8.48 -18.25
N ALA A 197 3.11 -7.46 -17.52
CA ALA A 197 4.16 -7.57 -16.53
C ALA A 197 3.78 -8.52 -15.39
N ILE A 198 2.51 -8.52 -14.94
CA ILE A 198 2.02 -9.48 -13.93
C ILE A 198 2.16 -10.92 -14.44
N GLU A 199 1.70 -11.20 -15.65
CA GLU A 199 1.79 -12.56 -16.21
C GLU A 199 3.24 -13.04 -16.31
N LEU A 200 4.12 -12.19 -16.85
CA LEU A 200 5.55 -12.51 -16.98
C LEU A 200 6.25 -12.72 -15.63
N ALA A 201 5.94 -11.88 -14.63
CA ALA A 201 6.51 -11.98 -13.30
C ALA A 201 6.08 -13.25 -12.54
N ILE A 202 4.86 -13.75 -12.79
CA ILE A 202 4.37 -15.01 -12.23
C ILE A 202 5.12 -16.21 -12.83
N GLU A 203 5.41 -16.16 -14.14
CA GLU A 203 6.09 -17.25 -14.85
C GLU A 203 7.59 -17.31 -14.58
N GLN A 204 8.22 -16.14 -14.36
CA GLN A 204 9.68 -16.02 -14.30
C GLN A 204 10.10 -15.17 -13.10
N PRO A 205 10.69 -15.79 -12.06
CA PRO A 205 11.32 -15.05 -10.99
C PRO A 205 12.49 -14.22 -11.55
N SER A 206 12.47 -12.90 -11.33
CA SER A 206 13.58 -12.00 -11.69
C SER A 206 14.55 -11.82 -10.53
N VAL A 207 15.78 -11.42 -10.85
CA VAL A 207 16.72 -10.89 -9.85
C VAL A 207 16.32 -9.46 -9.54
N ALA A 208 16.30 -9.09 -8.25
CA ALA A 208 15.99 -7.75 -7.82
C ALA A 208 16.89 -6.70 -8.49
N ASN A 209 16.28 -5.64 -9.00
CA ASN A 209 17.02 -4.56 -9.63
C ASN A 209 17.75 -3.68 -8.62
N GLU A 210 18.68 -2.85 -9.09
CA GLU A 210 19.20 -1.75 -8.27
C GLU A 210 18.17 -0.63 -8.14
N TRP A 211 17.93 -0.20 -6.90
CA TRP A 211 17.00 0.86 -6.56
C TRP A 211 17.71 2.13 -6.10
N VAL A 212 17.08 3.28 -6.36
CA VAL A 212 17.55 4.60 -5.92
C VAL A 212 16.47 5.32 -5.12
N PHE A 213 16.88 6.25 -4.25
CA PHE A 213 15.98 7.03 -3.42
C PHE A 213 15.67 8.41 -4.03
N HIS A 214 14.40 8.78 -4.10
CA HIS A 214 13.96 10.17 -4.21
C HIS A 214 13.62 10.67 -2.80
N VAL A 215 14.17 11.81 -2.40
CA VAL A 215 13.94 12.42 -1.09
C VAL A 215 13.57 13.89 -1.24
N SER A 216 12.86 14.42 -0.26
CA SER A 216 12.26 15.77 -0.28
C SER A 216 13.26 16.91 -0.15
N GLY A 217 14.45 16.64 0.41
CA GLY A 217 15.40 17.69 0.82
C GLY A 217 16.84 17.22 0.90
N MET A 218 17.77 18.18 0.79
CA MET A 218 19.21 17.92 0.79
C MET A 218 19.71 17.33 2.10
N ASP A 219 19.10 17.68 3.23
CA ASP A 219 19.44 17.16 4.55
C ASP A 219 19.23 15.65 4.68
N ILE A 220 18.18 15.13 4.04
CA ILE A 220 17.94 13.68 3.95
C ILE A 220 18.84 13.06 2.90
N ALA A 221 19.08 13.77 1.80
CA ALA A 221 19.93 13.27 0.72
C ALA A 221 21.35 12.96 1.22
N GLU A 222 21.95 13.87 2.00
CA GLU A 222 23.25 13.64 2.62
C GLU A 222 23.25 12.39 3.52
N GLN A 223 22.22 12.24 4.35
CA GLN A 223 22.08 11.07 5.23
C GLN A 223 21.96 9.74 4.46
N VAL A 224 21.20 9.72 3.37
CA VAL A 224 21.02 8.53 2.52
C VAL A 224 22.33 8.15 1.82
N LEU A 225 23.08 9.15 1.32
CA LEU A 225 24.40 8.93 0.72
C LEU A 225 25.43 8.45 1.75
N ASP A 226 25.45 9.04 2.95
CA ASP A 226 26.33 8.63 4.06
C ASP A 226 26.04 7.19 4.51
N ALA A 227 24.78 6.75 4.41
CA ALA A 227 24.38 5.36 4.66
C ALA A 227 24.73 4.39 3.50
N GLY A 228 25.33 4.90 2.41
CA GLY A 228 25.82 4.13 1.27
C GLY A 228 24.81 3.88 0.15
N ALA A 229 23.60 4.42 0.27
CA ALA A 229 22.54 4.26 -0.73
C ALA A 229 22.65 5.30 -1.85
N GLN A 230 21.99 5.02 -2.99
CA GLN A 230 21.97 5.94 -4.13
C GLN A 230 20.74 6.84 -4.12
N ILE A 231 20.89 8.03 -4.71
CA ILE A 231 19.81 9.02 -4.87
C ILE A 231 19.53 9.24 -6.35
N ALA A 232 18.25 9.40 -6.67
CA ALA A 232 17.81 9.83 -7.99
C ALA A 232 18.28 11.27 -8.27
N THR A 233 19.12 11.44 -9.29
CA THR A 233 19.68 12.74 -9.69
C THR A 233 18.89 13.41 -10.82
N GLU A 234 17.97 12.69 -11.46
CA GLU A 234 17.19 13.14 -12.60
C GLU A 234 15.81 13.64 -12.18
N VAL A 235 15.26 14.60 -12.93
CA VAL A 235 13.87 15.02 -12.77
C VAL A 235 12.96 13.84 -13.14
N PRO A 236 11.99 13.45 -12.27
CA PRO A 236 11.12 12.32 -12.54
C PRO A 236 10.33 12.51 -13.84
N ALA A 237 10.55 11.64 -14.83
CA ALA A 237 9.76 11.65 -16.06
C ALA A 237 8.52 10.75 -15.98
N ASN A 238 8.54 9.73 -15.10
CA ASN A 238 7.58 8.63 -15.07
C ASN A 238 6.92 8.42 -13.69
N TYR A 239 7.17 9.27 -12.70
CA TYR A 239 6.52 9.20 -11.39
C TYR A 239 6.35 10.58 -10.74
N ALA A 240 5.42 10.66 -9.79
CA ALA A 240 5.28 11.78 -8.87
C ALA A 240 5.90 11.45 -7.52
N PHE A 241 6.54 12.42 -6.87
CA PHE A 241 6.96 12.31 -5.47
C PHE A 241 5.92 13.00 -4.58
N ILE A 242 5.33 12.25 -3.66
CA ILE A 242 4.34 12.72 -2.69
C ILE A 242 5.05 12.87 -1.34
N SER A 243 5.41 14.10 -0.99
CA SER A 243 6.05 14.42 0.28
C SER A 243 5.10 14.23 1.46
N LEU A 244 5.59 13.62 2.55
CA LEU A 244 4.93 13.57 3.86
C LEU A 244 5.36 14.72 4.78
N ARG A 245 6.40 15.49 4.42
CA ARG A 245 6.68 16.76 5.10
C ARG A 245 5.52 17.72 4.83
N ALA A 246 5.05 18.37 5.90
CA ALA A 246 4.12 19.49 5.76
C ALA A 246 4.73 20.55 4.84
N ALA A 247 3.95 21.02 3.86
CA ALA A 247 4.31 22.12 2.99
C ALA A 247 4.34 23.45 3.76
#